data_AF-A0A6L5NSL9-F1
#
_entry.id   AF-A0A6L5NSL9-F1
#
_cell.length_a   1.000
_cell.length_b   1.000
_cell.length_c   1.000
_cell.angle_alpha   90.00
_cell.angle_beta   90.00
_cell.angle_gamma   90.00
#
_symmetry.space_group_name_H-M   'P 1'
#
loop_
_entity.id
_entity.type
_entity.pdbx_description
1 polymer ?
#
loop_
_entity_poly.entity_id
_entity_poly.type
_entity_poly.pdbx_seq_one_letter_code
_entity_poly.pdbx_strand_id
1 'polypeptide(L)'
;MLFLNNIIKLITVTLVLLLSGCASQSNLTACGTVSAYVDPQGENDVYRVVVTHLNGKPVISRPNYTLPVGRYEFTLAELISSPDLKVALSVRGTKKIMVNVEQDVRYHLAAKFKTDKTYVGNNPDYWQPIILQQTPHTCELQHNSAL
;
A
#
# COMPACT_ATOMS: atom_id res chain seq x y z
N MET A 1 -39.56 43.01 34.93
CA MET A 1 -39.36 42.23 33.68
C MET A 1 -38.01 42.47 32.99
N LEU A 2 -37.39 43.67 33.09
CA LEU A 2 -36.09 43.96 32.45
C LEU A 2 -34.87 43.24 33.07
N PHE A 3 -34.89 42.96 34.38
CA PHE A 3 -33.79 42.28 35.08
C PHE A 3 -33.63 40.80 34.70
N LEU A 4 -34.74 40.10 34.40
CA LEU A 4 -34.72 38.68 34.03
C LEU A 4 -34.08 38.46 32.65
N ASN A 5 -34.30 39.39 31.72
CA ASN A 5 -33.75 39.34 30.36
C ASN A 5 -32.21 39.49 30.34
N ASN A 6 -31.64 40.29 31.25
CA ASN A 6 -30.19 40.43 31.35
C ASN A 6 -29.53 39.20 31.98
N ILE A 7 -30.18 38.53 32.93
CA ILE A 7 -29.69 37.28 33.52
C ILE A 7 -29.71 36.15 32.47
N ILE A 8 -30.78 36.05 31.66
CA ILE A 8 -30.87 35.06 30.57
C ILE A 8 -29.80 35.30 29.50
N LYS A 9 -29.51 36.57 29.15
CA LYS A 9 -28.40 36.93 28.24
C LYS A 9 -27.02 36.57 28.81
N LEU A 10 -26.82 36.73 30.12
CA LEU A 10 -25.55 36.42 30.76
C LEU A 10 -25.28 34.90 30.80
N ILE A 11 -26.32 34.10 31.02
CA ILE A 11 -26.25 32.62 31.03
C ILE A 11 -26.02 32.05 29.63
N THR A 12 -26.55 32.69 28.58
CA THR A 12 -26.34 32.24 27.20
C THR A 12 -24.93 32.52 26.69
N VAL A 13 -24.26 33.57 27.17
CA VAL A 13 -22.87 33.89 26.78
C VAL A 13 -21.86 32.95 27.44
N THR A 14 -22.09 32.52 28.69
CA THR A 14 -21.18 31.59 29.38
C THR A 14 -21.26 30.15 28.86
N LEU A 15 -22.41 29.73 28.31
CA LEU A 15 -22.56 28.38 27.74
C LEU A 15 -21.81 28.20 26.41
N VAL A 16 -21.62 29.27 25.62
CA VAL A 16 -20.92 29.22 24.32
C VAL A 16 -19.40 29.10 24.48
N LEU A 17 -18.83 29.62 25.58
CA LEU A 17 -17.38 29.57 25.82
C LEU A 17 -16.89 28.19 26.28
N LEU A 18 -17.77 27.36 26.84
CA LEU A 18 -17.44 26.00 27.29
C LEU A 18 -17.41 24.96 26.15
N LEU A 19 -17.81 25.36 24.93
CA LEU A 19 -17.78 24.50 23.73
C LEU A 19 -16.51 24.67 22.89
N SER A 20 -15.46 25.28 23.44
CA SER A 20 -14.12 25.26 22.84
C SER A 20 -13.50 23.86 22.99
N GLY A 21 -14.07 22.89 22.27
CA GLY A 21 -13.56 21.53 22.18
C GLY A 21 -12.14 21.54 21.64
N CYS A 22 -11.24 20.83 22.32
CA CYS A 22 -9.92 20.52 21.81
C CYS A 22 -10.07 19.74 20.50
N ALA A 23 -9.96 20.42 19.36
CA ALA A 23 -9.71 19.76 18.09
C ALA A 23 -8.36 19.06 18.23
N SER A 24 -8.38 17.75 18.42
CA SER A 24 -7.19 16.93 18.43
C SER A 24 -6.59 17.05 17.03
N GLN A 25 -5.50 17.79 16.89
CA GLN A 25 -4.74 17.79 15.64
C GLN A 25 -4.18 16.38 15.50
N SER A 26 -4.86 15.55 14.71
CA SER A 26 -4.32 14.27 14.33
C SER A 26 -3.12 14.58 13.43
N ASN A 27 -1.91 14.30 13.91
CA ASN A 27 -0.69 14.36 13.12
C ASN A 27 -0.70 13.18 12.11
N LEU A 28 -1.73 13.11 11.27
CA LEU A 28 -1.84 12.12 10.21
C LEU A 28 -0.82 12.49 9.15
N THR A 29 0.24 11.70 9.07
CA THR A 29 1.19 11.81 7.97
C THR A 29 0.53 11.20 6.74
N ALA A 30 0.46 11.96 5.64
CA ALA A 30 -0.08 11.47 4.38
C ALA A 30 0.64 10.19 3.95
N CYS A 31 -0.15 9.19 3.56
CA CYS A 31 0.34 7.85 3.26
C CYS A 31 -0.34 7.23 2.04
N GLY A 32 0.18 6.10 1.60
CA GLY A 32 -0.53 5.18 0.75
C GLY A 32 -0.21 3.74 1.14
N THR A 33 -0.84 2.79 0.46
CA THR A 33 -0.71 1.37 0.74
C THR A 33 -0.20 0.61 -0.47
N VAL A 34 0.84 -0.20 -0.32
CA VAL A 34 1.29 -1.13 -1.36
C VAL A 34 0.91 -2.54 -0.95
N SER A 35 0.05 -3.18 -1.72
CA SER A 35 -0.43 -4.54 -1.50
C SER A 35 0.31 -5.51 -2.42
N ALA A 36 0.93 -6.54 -1.84
CA ALA A 36 1.55 -7.64 -2.57
C ALA A 36 0.69 -8.91 -2.56
N TYR A 37 -0.51 -8.84 -1.96
CA TYR A 37 -1.33 -10.01 -1.65
C TYR A 37 -2.46 -10.28 -2.64
N VAL A 38 -2.67 -9.44 -3.67
CA VAL A 38 -3.71 -9.75 -4.65
C VAL A 38 -3.45 -11.14 -5.19
N ASP A 39 -4.47 -11.99 -5.10
CA ASP A 39 -4.45 -13.35 -5.60
C ASP A 39 -5.28 -13.40 -6.88
N PRO A 40 -4.69 -13.00 -8.02
CA PRO A 40 -5.36 -13.09 -9.30
C PRO A 40 -5.60 -14.53 -9.76
N GLN A 41 -5.29 -15.58 -8.98
CA GLN A 41 -5.50 -16.99 -9.34
C GLN A 41 -5.00 -17.37 -10.76
N GLY A 42 -4.01 -16.65 -11.31
CA GLY A 42 -3.51 -16.87 -12.66
C GLY A 42 -4.34 -16.24 -13.79
N GLU A 43 -5.41 -15.49 -13.48
CA GLU A 43 -6.20 -14.79 -14.49
C GLU A 43 -5.31 -13.85 -15.30
N ASN A 44 -5.45 -13.93 -16.63
CA ASN A 44 -4.67 -13.13 -17.58
C ASN A 44 -3.14 -13.24 -17.37
N ASP A 45 -2.63 -14.41 -17.01
CA ASP A 45 -1.20 -14.65 -16.73
C ASP A 45 -0.64 -13.79 -15.60
N VAL A 46 -1.48 -13.37 -14.65
CA VAL A 46 -1.09 -12.56 -13.50
C VAL A 46 -1.08 -13.45 -12.26
N TYR A 47 -0.01 -13.33 -11.47
CA TYR A 47 0.22 -14.14 -10.27
C TYR A 47 0.64 -13.27 -9.09
N ARG A 48 0.52 -13.83 -7.89
CA ARG A 48 0.94 -13.18 -6.65
C ARG A 48 2.46 -12.96 -6.61
N VAL A 49 2.89 -11.94 -5.86
CA VAL A 49 4.30 -11.67 -5.54
C VAL A 49 4.51 -11.67 -4.04
N VAL A 50 5.75 -11.85 -3.61
CA VAL A 50 6.19 -11.57 -2.24
C VAL A 50 7.27 -10.50 -2.26
N VAL A 51 7.19 -9.58 -1.31
CA VAL A 51 8.21 -8.55 -1.13
C VAL A 51 9.30 -9.12 -0.24
N THR A 52 10.53 -9.08 -0.74
CA THR A 52 11.72 -9.54 -0.01
C THR A 52 12.55 -8.39 0.53
N HIS A 53 12.57 -7.27 -0.21
CA HIS A 53 13.28 -6.05 0.20
C HIS A 53 12.46 -4.81 -0.12
N LEU A 54 12.63 -3.78 0.70
CA LEU A 54 12.13 -2.43 0.50
C LEU A 54 13.30 -1.46 0.56
N ASN A 55 13.51 -0.68 -0.50
CA ASN A 55 14.66 0.23 -0.66
C ASN A 55 16.01 -0.48 -0.39
N GLY A 56 16.18 -1.68 -0.95
CA GLY A 56 17.37 -2.50 -0.79
C GLY A 56 17.57 -3.16 0.57
N LYS A 57 16.70 -2.88 1.57
CA LYS A 57 16.77 -3.50 2.90
C LYS A 57 15.87 -4.73 2.95
N PRO A 58 16.35 -5.88 3.45
CA PRO A 58 15.50 -7.05 3.66
C PRO A 58 14.34 -6.71 4.61
N VAL A 59 13.15 -7.21 4.29
CA VAL A 59 11.95 -7.01 5.12
C VAL A 59 11.24 -8.33 5.36
N ILE A 60 10.50 -8.41 6.48
CA ILE A 60 9.54 -9.49 6.68
C ILE A 60 8.40 -9.29 5.69
N SER A 61 8.10 -10.31 4.88
CA SER A 61 7.02 -10.24 3.88
C SER A 61 5.67 -10.00 4.57
N ARG A 62 5.04 -8.87 4.25
CA ARG A 62 3.69 -8.50 4.69
C ARG A 62 2.74 -8.42 3.48
N PRO A 63 1.43 -8.67 3.67
CA PRO A 63 0.46 -8.54 2.60
C PRO A 63 0.30 -7.08 2.13
N ASN A 64 0.44 -6.13 3.05
CA ASN A 64 0.29 -4.71 2.81
C ASN A 64 1.41 -3.93 3.50
N TYR A 65 1.88 -2.87 2.83
CA TYR A 65 2.87 -1.91 3.31
C TYR A 65 2.23 -0.53 3.30
N THR A 66 1.86 -0.02 4.46
CA THR A 66 1.45 1.39 4.62
C THR A 66 2.70 2.23 4.73
N LEU A 67 2.87 3.17 3.81
CA LEU A 67 4.10 3.95 3.66
C LEU A 67 3.77 5.44 3.54
N PRO A 68 4.65 6.33 4.03
CA PRO A 68 4.53 7.76 3.75
C PRO A 68 4.53 7.99 2.23
N VAL A 69 3.88 9.07 1.78
CA VAL A 69 3.96 9.49 0.38
C VAL A 69 5.42 9.61 -0.07
N GLY A 70 5.74 9.06 -1.24
CA GLY A 70 7.11 9.07 -1.76
C GLY A 70 7.42 7.91 -2.69
N ARG A 71 8.68 7.85 -3.14
CA ARG A 71 9.15 6.85 -4.10
C ARG A 71 9.88 5.71 -3.40
N TYR A 72 9.43 4.48 -3.67
CA TYR A 72 9.97 3.26 -3.05
C TYR A 72 10.37 2.23 -4.10
N GLU A 73 11.48 1.54 -3.85
CA GLU A 73 11.91 0.38 -4.63
C GLU A 73 11.50 -0.90 -3.91
N PHE A 74 10.65 -1.71 -4.54
CA PHE A 74 10.28 -3.03 -4.04
C PHE A 74 11.06 -4.09 -4.78
N THR A 75 11.67 -5.02 -4.04
CA THR A 75 12.27 -6.24 -4.60
C THR A 75 11.30 -7.40 -4.38
N LEU A 76 10.85 -7.99 -5.48
CA LEU A 76 9.77 -8.98 -5.52
C LEU A 76 10.30 -10.35 -5.95
N ALA A 77 9.82 -11.41 -5.30
CA ALA A 77 9.86 -12.75 -5.87
C ALA A 77 8.45 -13.12 -6.38
N GLU A 78 8.39 -13.80 -7.52
CA GLU A 78 7.14 -14.25 -8.10
C GLU A 78 6.66 -15.58 -7.48
N LEU A 79 5.34 -15.78 -7.45
CA LEU A 79 4.69 -17.03 -7.03
C LEU A 79 3.86 -17.62 -8.18
N ILE A 80 4.44 -17.68 -9.38
CA ILE A 80 3.83 -18.27 -10.57
C ILE A 80 3.72 -19.78 -10.37
N SER A 81 2.51 -20.30 -10.56
CA SER A 81 2.15 -21.71 -10.49
C SER A 81 1.55 -22.23 -11.81
N SER A 82 1.92 -21.61 -12.94
CA SER A 82 1.45 -22.02 -14.27
C SER A 82 2.04 -23.36 -14.69
N PRO A 83 1.25 -24.28 -15.30
CA PRO A 83 1.80 -25.47 -15.94
C PRO A 83 2.74 -25.15 -17.10
N ASP A 84 2.63 -23.94 -17.69
CA ASP A 84 3.46 -23.50 -18.81
C ASP A 84 4.81 -22.93 -18.36
N LEU A 85 5.05 -22.82 -17.05
CA LEU A 85 6.34 -22.42 -16.51
C LEU A 85 7.37 -23.55 -16.67
N LYS A 86 8.29 -23.42 -17.63
CA LYS A 86 9.31 -24.45 -17.95
C LYS A 86 10.75 -24.04 -17.61
N VAL A 87 10.94 -22.95 -16.87
CA VAL A 87 12.27 -22.49 -16.41
C VAL A 87 12.73 -23.30 -15.20
N ALA A 88 14.04 -23.44 -15.03
CA ALA A 88 14.62 -24.10 -13.87
C ALA A 88 14.36 -23.30 -12.58
N LEU A 89 14.17 -24.00 -11.45
CA LEU A 89 13.98 -23.34 -10.15
C LEU A 89 15.17 -22.44 -9.77
N SER A 90 16.39 -22.82 -10.17
CA SER A 90 17.62 -22.07 -9.90
C SER A 90 17.67 -20.69 -10.58
N VAL A 91 16.86 -20.46 -11.62
CA VAL A 91 16.80 -19.15 -12.29
C VAL A 91 15.61 -18.30 -11.86
N ARG A 92 14.77 -18.82 -10.96
CA ARG A 92 13.69 -18.04 -10.35
C ARG A 92 14.29 -17.05 -9.36
N GLY A 93 14.59 -15.85 -9.86
CA GLY A 93 15.18 -14.75 -9.11
C GLY A 93 14.19 -13.63 -8.82
N THR A 94 14.63 -12.66 -8.02
CA THR A 94 13.86 -11.46 -7.70
C THR A 94 13.94 -10.41 -8.80
N LYS A 95 12.89 -9.58 -8.94
CA LYS A 95 12.89 -8.38 -9.80
C LYS A 95 12.46 -7.15 -9.01
N LYS A 96 12.87 -5.99 -9.48
CA LYS A 96 12.61 -4.70 -8.82
C LYS A 96 11.50 -3.93 -9.53
N ILE A 97 10.70 -3.20 -8.76
CA ILE A 97 9.73 -2.23 -9.28
C ILE A 97 9.76 -0.95 -8.45
N MET A 98 9.63 0.18 -9.12
CA MET A 98 9.47 1.48 -8.46
C MET A 98 7.98 1.80 -8.29
N VAL A 99 7.58 2.19 -7.09
CA VAL A 99 6.23 2.67 -6.80
C VAL A 99 6.33 4.09 -6.28
N ASN A 100 5.62 5.02 -6.92
CA ASN A 100 5.43 6.36 -6.40
C ASN A 100 4.14 6.34 -5.56
N VAL A 101 4.29 6.21 -4.25
CA VAL A 101 3.17 6.11 -3.31
C VAL A 101 2.53 7.48 -3.14
N GLU A 102 1.28 7.60 -3.55
CA GLU A 102 0.45 8.79 -3.39
C GLU A 102 -0.49 8.68 -2.19
N GLN A 103 -1.03 9.84 -1.79
CA GLN A 103 -1.93 9.92 -0.66
C GLN A 103 -3.23 9.14 -0.94
N ASP A 104 -3.67 8.32 0.02
CA ASP A 104 -4.93 7.60 -0.03
C ASP A 104 -5.12 6.73 -1.28
N VAL A 105 -4.00 6.18 -1.80
CA VAL A 105 -3.99 5.24 -2.91
C VAL A 105 -3.45 3.89 -2.45
N ARG A 106 -4.11 2.82 -2.89
CA ARG A 106 -3.62 1.44 -2.78
C ARG A 106 -3.12 0.93 -4.12
N TYR A 107 -1.86 0.54 -4.16
CA TYR A 107 -1.21 -0.09 -5.32
C TYR A 107 -1.21 -1.60 -5.14
N HIS A 108 -1.65 -2.33 -6.15
CA HIS A 108 -1.67 -3.79 -6.14
C HIS A 108 -0.54 -4.32 -7.03
N LEU A 109 0.50 -4.88 -6.40
CA LEU A 109 1.63 -5.47 -7.11
C LEU A 109 1.32 -6.91 -7.51
N ALA A 110 1.82 -7.29 -8.68
CA ALA A 110 1.69 -8.65 -9.18
C ALA A 110 2.87 -9.04 -10.09
N ALA A 111 3.00 -10.33 -10.35
CA ALA A 111 3.89 -10.90 -11.34
C ALA A 111 3.10 -11.14 -12.63
N LYS A 112 3.49 -10.50 -13.72
CA LYS A 112 3.01 -10.84 -15.06
C LYS A 112 3.91 -11.93 -15.63
N PHE A 113 3.35 -13.13 -15.82
CA PHE A 113 4.00 -14.18 -16.56
C PHE A 113 3.97 -13.84 -18.05
N LYS A 114 5.12 -13.96 -18.72
CA LYS A 114 5.24 -13.66 -20.15
C LYS A 114 4.99 -14.93 -20.95
N THR A 115 3.99 -14.86 -21.82
CA THR A 115 3.52 -15.96 -22.67
C THR A 115 3.72 -15.68 -24.16
N ASP A 116 4.47 -14.62 -24.49
CA ASP A 116 4.83 -14.23 -25.86
C ASP A 116 5.70 -15.26 -26.58
N LYS A 117 6.40 -16.10 -25.81
CA LYS A 117 7.19 -17.24 -26.27
C LYS A 117 7.35 -18.25 -25.15
N THR A 118 7.83 -19.45 -25.47
CA THR A 118 8.17 -20.45 -24.46
C THR A 118 9.53 -20.12 -23.82
N TYR A 119 9.51 -19.77 -22.54
CA TYR A 119 10.73 -19.60 -21.74
C TYR A 119 11.13 -20.93 -21.12
N VAL A 120 12.37 -21.36 -21.35
CA VAL A 120 12.88 -22.67 -20.92
C VAL A 120 14.27 -22.56 -20.30
N GLY A 121 14.65 -23.57 -19.51
CA GLY A 121 15.99 -23.71 -18.96
C GLY A 121 16.35 -22.53 -18.06
N ASN A 122 17.46 -21.87 -18.36
CA ASN A 122 18.04 -20.82 -17.50
C ASN A 122 17.60 -19.39 -17.87
N ASN A 123 16.48 -19.22 -18.58
CA ASN A 123 16.03 -17.89 -19.00
C ASN A 123 15.30 -17.14 -17.86
N PRO A 124 15.83 -16.03 -17.33
CA PRO A 124 15.21 -15.29 -16.23
C PRO A 124 14.13 -14.29 -16.69
N ASP A 125 13.92 -14.13 -18.00
CA ASP A 125 13.05 -13.09 -18.57
C ASP A 125 11.57 -13.47 -18.63
N TYR A 126 11.22 -14.68 -18.17
CA TYR A 126 9.89 -15.28 -18.21
C TYR A 126 8.79 -14.51 -17.47
N TRP A 127 9.14 -13.51 -16.65
CA TRP A 127 8.16 -12.71 -15.92
C TRP A 127 8.62 -11.26 -15.74
N GLN A 128 7.70 -10.40 -15.31
CA GLN A 128 8.00 -9.03 -14.89
C GLN A 128 7.07 -8.57 -13.78
N PRO A 129 7.53 -7.69 -12.87
CA PRO A 129 6.65 -7.07 -11.88
C PRO A 129 5.78 -6.00 -12.55
N ILE A 130 4.52 -5.89 -12.12
CA ILE A 130 3.57 -4.88 -12.59
C ILE A 130 2.79 -4.28 -11.42
N ILE A 131 2.28 -3.06 -11.61
CA ILE A 131 1.17 -2.53 -10.81
C ILE A 131 -0.11 -2.94 -11.54
N LEU A 132 -0.81 -3.93 -11.01
CA LEU A 132 -2.03 -4.48 -11.60
C LEU A 132 -3.19 -3.49 -11.50
N GLN A 133 -3.34 -2.87 -10.33
CA GLN A 133 -4.46 -1.98 -10.04
C GLN A 133 -4.04 -0.89 -9.06
N GLN A 134 -4.71 0.26 -9.18
CA GLN A 134 -4.67 1.34 -8.21
C GLN A 134 -6.10 1.62 -7.76
N THR A 135 -6.32 1.67 -6.45
CA THR A 135 -7.65 1.95 -5.89
C THR A 135 -7.57 3.07 -4.86
N PRO A 136 -8.55 3.98 -4.81
CA PRO A 136 -8.69 4.89 -3.69
C PRO A 136 -8.82 4.08 -2.39
N HIS A 137 -8.02 4.43 -1.39
CA HIS A 137 -7.99 3.74 -0.11
C HIS A 137 -7.44 4.66 0.98
N THR A 138 -8.32 5.08 1.90
CA THR A 138 -7.92 5.83 3.09
C THR A 138 -6.87 5.06 3.87
N CYS A 139 -5.77 5.73 4.20
CA CYS A 139 -4.71 5.15 5.00
C CYS A 139 -4.47 5.98 6.27
N GLU A 140 -3.99 5.30 7.31
CA GLU A 140 -3.58 5.95 8.56
C GLU A 140 -2.21 5.39 8.97
N LEU A 141 -1.18 6.24 8.92
CA LEU A 141 0.11 5.92 9.52
C LEU A 141 0.06 6.23 11.01
N GLN A 142 0.07 5.18 11.83
CA GLN A 142 0.36 5.34 13.25
C GLN A 142 1.86 5.61 13.43
N HIS A 143 2.19 6.68 14.16
CA HIS A 143 3.56 7.19 14.37
C HIS A 143 4.58 6.16 14.91
N ASN A 144 4.11 5.01 15.42
CA ASN A 144 4.92 3.99 16.08
C ASN A 144 5.22 2.76 15.20
N SER A 145 4.80 2.76 13.93
CA SER A 145 5.04 1.64 13.01
C SER A 145 6.42 1.76 12.37
N ALA A 146 7.48 1.52 13.14
CA ALA A 146 8.82 1.35 12.61
C ALA A 146 8.85 0.12 11.67
N LEU A 147 9.38 0.34 10.46
CA LEU A 147 9.68 -0.71 9.47
C LEU A 147 10.70 -1.71 10.02
#